data_AF-W6NH13-F1
#
_entry.id   AF-W6NH13-F1
#
_cell.length_a   1.000
_cell.length_b   1.000
_cell.length_c   1.000
_cell.angle_alpha   90.00
_cell.angle_beta   90.00
_cell.angle_gamma   90.00
#
_symmetry.space_group_name_H-M   'P 1'
#
loop_
_entity.id
_entity.type
_entity.pdbx_description
1 polymer ?
#
loop_
_entity_poly.entity_id
_entity_poly.type
_entity_poly.pdbx_seq_one_letter_code
_entity_poly.pdbx_strand_id
1 'polypeptide(L)'
;SFGLAPAEPLRVPSPLMPGQNVTVTLRCDTSGGVQKMEPLTNLQVAIKNDLDVFYFACVVPLLVFFHESGQMEKREFLDMWKEIPEQNEQQFVIQNTQNLSADAICAKLQQNNVMTVARRSVEGQELLYHSIKYTNNIFVLSELKIHQGSTALTLSLKSRHVPAVANMNEMFQLILSN
;
A
#
# COMPACT_ATOMS: atom_id res chain seq x y z
N SER A 1 0.60 11.33 7.97
CA SER A 1 1.88 11.04 7.29
C SER A 1 1.86 11.22 5.77
N PHE A 2 0.69 11.11 5.11
CA PHE A 2 0.56 11.18 3.64
C PHE A 2 -0.22 12.40 3.13
N GLY A 3 -0.55 13.38 3.98
CA GLY A 3 -1.32 14.56 3.57
C GLY A 3 -2.78 14.27 3.20
N LEU A 4 -3.33 13.12 3.62
CA LEU A 4 -4.72 12.75 3.34
C LEU A 4 -5.69 13.78 3.91
N ALA A 5 -6.49 14.40 3.06
CA ALA A 5 -7.48 15.40 3.44
C ALA A 5 -8.74 15.30 2.56
N PRO A 6 -9.90 15.79 3.04
CA PRO A 6 -11.07 15.97 2.20
C PRO A 6 -10.76 16.91 1.02
N ALA A 7 -11.05 16.46 -0.19
CA ALA A 7 -10.93 17.27 -1.41
C ALA A 7 -12.17 18.15 -1.63
N GLU A 8 -13.24 17.89 -0.89
CA GLU A 8 -14.50 18.62 -0.96
C GLU A 8 -15.22 18.60 0.40
N PRO A 9 -16.20 19.49 0.64
CA PRO A 9 -17.04 19.42 1.83
C PRO A 9 -17.90 18.15 1.88
N LEU A 10 -18.08 17.59 3.07
CA LEU A 10 -18.98 16.45 3.30
C LEU A 10 -20.43 16.86 3.00
N ARG A 11 -21.09 16.14 2.09
CA ARG A 11 -22.48 16.39 1.70
C ARG A 11 -23.42 15.35 2.33
N VAL A 12 -24.05 15.72 3.42
CA VAL A 12 -25.07 14.90 4.10
C VAL A 12 -26.45 15.53 3.87
N PRO A 13 -27.49 14.75 3.48
CA PRO A 13 -28.87 15.24 3.49
C PRO A 13 -29.25 15.75 4.88
N SER A 14 -29.85 16.95 4.92
CA SER A 14 -30.23 17.60 6.17
C SER A 14 -31.71 18.02 6.13
N PRO A 15 -32.46 17.83 7.23
CA PRO A 15 -32.04 17.18 8.48
C PRO A 15 -31.98 15.66 8.35
N LEU A 16 -31.03 15.03 9.05
CA LEU A 16 -31.02 13.58 9.23
C LEU A 16 -31.95 13.24 10.41
N MET A 17 -33.09 12.62 10.13
CA MET A 17 -34.11 12.35 11.15
C MET A 17 -33.75 11.13 12.02
N PRO A 18 -34.24 11.04 13.27
CA PRO A 18 -34.04 9.85 14.11
C PRO A 18 -34.44 8.55 13.41
N GLY A 19 -33.58 7.54 13.47
CA GLY A 19 -33.79 6.24 12.83
C GLY A 19 -33.45 6.18 11.33
N GLN A 20 -33.04 7.30 10.71
CA GLN A 20 -32.56 7.30 9.32
C GLN A 20 -31.08 6.92 9.22
N ASN A 21 -30.74 6.24 8.13
CA ASN A 21 -29.36 5.95 7.72
C ASN A 21 -29.13 6.53 6.33
N VAL A 22 -27.97 7.15 6.11
CA VAL A 22 -27.56 7.64 4.80
C VAL A 22 -26.12 7.20 4.52
N THR A 23 -25.88 6.73 3.30
CA THR A 23 -24.53 6.49 2.78
C THR A 23 -24.05 7.73 2.04
N VAL A 24 -22.89 8.24 2.43
CA VAL A 24 -22.23 9.38 1.78
C VAL A 24 -20.82 8.99 1.36
N THR A 25 -20.39 9.47 0.20
CA THR A 25 -19.01 9.35 -0.26
C THR A 25 -18.34 10.71 -0.12
N LEU A 26 -17.19 10.73 0.53
CA LEU A 26 -16.35 11.92 0.64
C LEU A 26 -15.12 11.72 -0.25
N ARG A 27 -14.95 12.56 -1.26
CA ARG A 27 -13.72 12.55 -2.04
C ARG A 27 -12.56 13.08 -1.18
N CYS A 28 -11.46 12.34 -1.17
CA CYS A 28 -10.22 12.73 -0.52
C CYS A 28 -9.07 12.79 -1.52
N ASP A 29 -8.03 13.53 -1.18
CA ASP A 29 -6.74 13.53 -1.87
C ASP A 29 -5.60 13.64 -0.85
N THR A 30 -4.35 13.69 -1.33
CA THR A 30 -3.15 13.78 -0.50
C THR A 30 -2.46 15.14 -0.58
N SER A 31 -3.22 16.21 -0.81
CA SER A 31 -2.72 17.59 -0.92
C SER A 31 -2.71 18.36 0.40
N GLY A 32 -3.22 17.76 1.47
CA GLY A 32 -3.32 18.37 2.80
C GLY A 32 -1.99 18.45 3.55
N GLY A 33 -2.06 19.01 4.76
CA GLY A 33 -0.91 19.14 5.64
C GLY A 33 -0.28 17.79 6.02
N VAL A 34 1.05 17.72 5.97
CA VAL A 34 1.80 16.51 6.31
C VAL A 34 2.31 16.59 7.75
N GLN A 35 1.82 15.67 8.57
CA GLN A 35 2.35 15.40 9.91
C GLN A 35 2.63 13.91 10.04
N LYS A 36 3.78 13.55 10.62
CA LYS A 36 4.10 12.15 10.93
C LYS A 36 3.17 11.66 12.04
N MET A 37 2.57 10.50 11.83
CA MET A 37 1.69 9.82 12.78
C MET A 37 2.30 8.48 13.19
N GLU A 38 1.84 7.96 14.32
CA GLU A 38 2.12 6.60 14.80
C GLU A 38 0.80 5.94 15.20
N PRO A 39 0.37 4.83 14.57
CA PRO A 39 0.92 4.19 13.37
C PRO A 39 1.01 5.12 12.14
N LEU A 40 1.85 4.75 11.15
CA LEU A 40 2.15 5.59 9.98
C LEU A 40 0.89 6.08 9.24
N THR A 41 -0.13 5.24 9.11
CA THR A 41 -1.38 5.53 8.40
C THR A 41 -2.55 5.86 9.34
N ASN A 42 -2.27 6.16 10.61
CA ASN A 42 -3.28 6.64 11.54
C ASN A 42 -3.83 8.00 11.08
N LEU A 43 -5.15 8.12 11.03
CA LEU A 43 -5.89 9.30 10.64
C LEU A 43 -6.81 9.70 11.80
N GLN A 44 -6.58 10.88 12.35
CA GLN A 44 -7.49 11.49 13.32
C GLN A 44 -8.56 12.28 12.57
N VAL A 45 -9.82 12.06 12.94
CA VAL A 45 -10.98 12.63 12.25
C VAL A 45 -11.84 13.37 13.27
N ALA A 46 -12.29 14.57 12.87
CA ALA A 46 -13.30 15.33 13.58
C ALA A 46 -14.54 15.45 12.69
N ILE A 47 -15.71 15.09 13.21
CA ILE A 47 -17.01 15.27 12.55
C ILE A 47 -17.86 16.20 13.40
N LYS A 48 -18.40 17.25 12.80
CA LYS A 48 -19.28 18.22 13.46
C LYS A 48 -20.70 18.09 12.96
N ASN A 49 -21.68 18.16 13.87
CA ASN A 49 -23.08 18.42 13.54
C ASN A 49 -23.58 19.67 14.31
N ASP A 50 -24.90 19.83 14.39
CA ASP A 50 -25.58 20.91 15.11
C ASP A 50 -25.58 20.75 16.63
N LEU A 51 -25.21 19.57 17.16
CA LEU A 51 -25.07 19.30 18.59
C LEU A 51 -23.66 19.54 19.10
N ASP A 52 -22.65 18.91 18.49
CA ASP A 52 -21.26 18.98 18.95
C ASP A 52 -20.25 18.54 17.86
N VAL A 53 -18.97 18.50 18.23
CA VAL A 53 -17.85 17.92 17.47
C VAL A 53 -17.43 16.58 18.10
N PHE A 54 -17.39 15.54 17.28
CA PHE A 54 -17.02 14.20 17.66
C PHE A 54 -15.67 13.83 17.04
N TYR A 55 -14.85 13.12 17.80
CA TYR A 55 -13.50 12.73 17.40
C TYR A 55 -13.36 11.22 17.40
N PHE A 56 -12.70 10.69 16.37
CA PHE A 56 -12.24 9.31 16.35
C PHE A 56 -10.94 9.20 15.57
N ALA A 57 -10.31 8.03 15.64
CA ALA A 57 -9.16 7.69 14.81
C ALA A 57 -9.43 6.39 14.05
N CYS A 58 -8.91 6.30 12.83
CA CYS A 58 -8.90 5.07 12.05
C CYS A 58 -7.55 4.88 11.37
N VAL A 59 -7.24 3.63 11.02
CA VAL A 59 -6.04 3.29 10.26
C VAL A 59 -6.43 3.17 8.79
N VAL A 60 -5.83 4.01 7.95
CA VAL A 60 -6.08 3.96 6.50
C VAL A 60 -5.26 2.81 5.90
N PRO A 61 -5.85 1.90 5.11
CA PRO A 61 -5.08 0.86 4.42
C PRO A 61 -4.03 1.49 3.53
N LEU A 62 -2.78 1.03 3.66
CA LEU A 62 -1.63 1.63 2.97
C LEU A 62 -1.77 1.59 1.44
N LEU A 63 -2.49 0.59 0.93
CA LEU A 63 -2.86 0.42 -0.48
C LEU A 63 -3.51 1.66 -1.11
N VAL A 64 -4.29 2.42 -0.32
CA VAL A 64 -4.97 3.64 -0.77
C VAL A 64 -3.96 4.71 -1.21
N PHE A 65 -2.72 4.65 -0.71
CA PHE A 65 -1.67 5.60 -1.06
C PHE A 65 -0.81 5.14 -2.23
N PHE A 66 -1.08 3.99 -2.87
CA PHE A 66 -0.28 3.55 -4.03
C PHE A 66 -0.71 4.33 -5.27
N HIS A 67 0.25 5.03 -5.85
CA HIS A 67 0.07 5.88 -7.01
C HIS A 67 0.21 5.07 -8.31
N GLU A 68 -0.68 5.33 -9.27
CA GLU A 68 -0.73 4.63 -10.57
C GLU A 68 0.55 4.80 -11.41
N SER A 69 1.26 5.92 -11.27
CA SER A 69 2.57 6.13 -11.93
C SER A 69 3.75 5.47 -11.18
N GLY A 70 3.52 4.27 -10.65
CA GLY A 70 4.50 3.50 -9.88
C GLY A 70 5.44 2.63 -10.70
N GLN A 71 5.24 2.55 -12.03
CA GLN A 71 6.06 1.72 -12.90
C GLN A 71 7.47 2.30 -13.04
N MET A 72 8.49 1.52 -12.66
CA MET A 72 9.89 1.83 -12.93
C MET A 72 10.40 1.13 -14.19
N GLU A 73 11.42 1.72 -14.80
CA GLU A 73 12.25 1.01 -15.77
C GLU A 73 13.21 0.03 -15.08
N LYS A 74 13.58 -1.05 -15.77
CA LYS A 74 14.49 -2.08 -15.22
C LYS A 74 15.82 -1.51 -14.75
N ARG A 75 16.37 -0.52 -15.47
CA ARG A 75 17.65 0.12 -15.13
C ARG A 75 17.51 0.94 -13.85
N GLU A 76 16.49 1.79 -13.77
CA GLU A 76 16.19 2.60 -12.59
C GLU A 76 16.00 1.73 -11.34
N PHE A 77 15.22 0.64 -11.46
CA PHE A 77 15.03 -0.31 -10.37
C PHE A 77 16.34 -0.91 -9.88
N LEU A 78 17.18 -1.40 -10.80
CA LEU A 78 18.47 -2.03 -10.45
C LEU A 78 19.43 -1.04 -9.79
N ASP A 79 19.47 0.19 -10.27
CA ASP A 79 20.32 1.25 -9.72
C ASP A 79 19.85 1.59 -8.29
N MET A 80 18.55 1.83 -8.09
CA MET A 80 17.99 2.14 -6.76
C MET A 80 18.11 0.95 -5.78
N TRP A 81 17.90 -0.28 -6.24
CA TRP A 81 18.02 -1.49 -5.40
C TRP A 81 19.42 -1.68 -4.84
N LYS A 82 20.46 -1.39 -5.64
CA LYS A 82 21.87 -1.49 -5.23
C LYS A 82 22.29 -0.33 -4.32
N GLU A 83 21.73 0.86 -4.54
CA GLU A 83 22.04 2.05 -3.74
C GLU A 83 21.50 1.94 -2.30
N ILE A 84 20.33 1.33 -2.11
CA ILE A 84 19.73 1.17 -0.79
C ILE A 84 20.57 0.17 0.04
N PRO A 85 21.10 0.57 1.22
CA PRO A 85 21.89 -0.31 2.08
C PRO A 85 21.15 -1.60 2.46
N GLU A 86 21.87 -2.71 2.50
CA GLU A 86 21.30 -4.03 2.83
C GLU A 86 20.67 -4.08 4.23
N GLN A 87 21.21 -3.32 5.19
CA GLN A 87 20.62 -3.16 6.53
C GLN A 87 19.22 -2.51 6.53
N ASN A 88 18.83 -1.84 5.43
CA ASN A 88 17.50 -1.26 5.24
C ASN A 88 16.55 -2.25 4.54
N GLU A 89 17.04 -3.41 4.11
CA GLU A 89 16.21 -4.49 3.59
C GLU A 89 15.43 -5.13 4.74
N GLN A 90 14.14 -5.31 4.55
CA GLN A 90 13.31 -6.09 5.45
C GLN A 90 12.74 -7.28 4.70
N GLN A 91 12.93 -8.47 5.26
CA GLN A 91 12.47 -9.70 4.67
C GLN A 91 11.36 -10.34 5.52
N PHE A 92 10.31 -10.79 4.84
CA PHE A 92 9.13 -11.38 5.44
C PHE A 92 8.79 -12.69 4.72
N VAL A 93 8.05 -13.55 5.42
CA VAL A 93 7.40 -14.71 4.81
C VAL A 93 5.92 -14.42 4.73
N ILE A 94 5.36 -14.47 3.52
CA ILE A 94 3.91 -14.37 3.26
C ILE A 94 3.40 -15.67 2.66
N GLN A 95 2.10 -15.90 2.70
CA GLN A 95 1.47 -17.16 2.26
C GLN A 95 0.64 -16.97 1.00
N ASN A 96 0.95 -17.76 -0.03
CA ASN A 96 0.15 -17.94 -1.23
C ASN A 96 -0.97 -18.96 -0.98
N THR A 97 -1.92 -18.60 -0.12
CA THR A 97 -3.02 -19.49 0.32
C THR A 97 -3.94 -19.92 -0.81
N GLN A 98 -4.01 -19.13 -1.89
CA GLN A 98 -4.81 -19.44 -3.08
C GLN A 98 -4.04 -20.24 -4.15
N ASN A 99 -2.79 -20.65 -3.91
CA ASN A 99 -1.95 -21.37 -4.87
C ASN A 99 -1.83 -20.67 -6.24
N LEU A 100 -1.72 -19.34 -6.21
CA LEU A 100 -1.61 -18.50 -7.41
C LEU A 100 -0.32 -18.80 -8.17
N SER A 101 -0.39 -18.82 -9.50
CA SER A 101 0.80 -18.80 -10.36
C SER A 101 1.49 -17.44 -10.30
N ALA A 102 2.75 -17.37 -10.73
CA ALA A 102 3.47 -16.08 -10.80
C ALA A 102 2.72 -15.05 -11.66
N ASP A 103 2.09 -15.46 -12.77
CA ASP A 103 1.29 -14.56 -13.61
C ASP A 103 0.06 -14.02 -12.87
N ALA A 104 -0.63 -14.88 -12.10
CA ALA A 104 -1.79 -14.47 -11.31
C ALA A 104 -1.39 -13.54 -10.16
N ILE A 105 -0.24 -13.78 -9.53
CA ILE A 105 0.35 -12.89 -8.52
C ILE A 105 0.63 -11.51 -9.13
N CYS A 106 1.35 -11.45 -10.24
CA CYS A 106 1.64 -10.18 -10.93
C CYS A 106 0.36 -9.44 -11.31
N ALA A 107 -0.65 -10.13 -11.84
CA ALA A 107 -1.91 -9.52 -12.22
C ALA A 107 -2.67 -8.92 -11.02
N LYS A 108 -2.77 -9.65 -9.90
CA LYS A 108 -3.40 -9.15 -8.67
C LYS A 108 -2.66 -7.96 -8.07
N LEU A 109 -1.33 -8.03 -8.03
CA LEU A 109 -0.48 -6.94 -7.56
C LEU A 109 -0.66 -5.69 -8.44
N GLN A 110 -0.65 -5.85 -9.76
CA GLN A 110 -0.84 -4.74 -10.71
C GLN A 110 -2.19 -4.03 -10.54
N GLN A 111 -3.28 -4.77 -10.28
CA GLN A 111 -4.61 -4.20 -10.00
C GLN A 111 -4.64 -3.30 -8.77
N ASN A 112 -3.63 -3.42 -7.90
CA ASN A 112 -3.47 -2.62 -6.69
C ASN A 112 -2.28 -1.66 -6.79
N ASN A 113 -1.83 -1.30 -8.00
CA ASN A 113 -0.70 -0.39 -8.24
C ASN A 113 0.67 -0.87 -7.72
N VAL A 114 0.85 -2.19 -7.58
CA VAL A 114 2.15 -2.82 -7.34
C VAL A 114 2.69 -3.30 -8.69
N MET A 115 3.66 -2.56 -9.24
CA MET A 115 4.01 -2.66 -10.64
C MET A 115 5.12 -3.67 -10.89
N THR A 116 4.89 -4.66 -11.75
CA THR A 116 5.92 -5.66 -12.08
C THR A 116 6.99 -5.06 -13.00
N VAL A 117 8.24 -5.05 -12.55
CA VAL A 117 9.39 -4.51 -13.31
C VAL A 117 10.12 -5.61 -14.08
N ALA A 118 10.32 -6.75 -13.43
CA ALA A 118 11.02 -7.88 -14.02
C ALA A 118 10.60 -9.22 -13.40
N ARG A 119 10.79 -10.29 -14.15
CA ARG A 119 10.66 -11.68 -13.72
C ARG A 119 11.91 -12.44 -14.10
N ARG A 120 12.38 -13.31 -13.21
CA ARG A 120 13.48 -14.24 -13.48
C ARG A 120 13.13 -15.61 -12.96
N SER A 121 13.56 -16.64 -13.68
CA SER A 121 13.51 -18.01 -13.22
C SER A 121 14.94 -18.46 -12.95
N VAL A 122 15.24 -18.85 -11.71
CA VAL A 122 16.59 -19.26 -11.27
C VAL A 122 16.45 -20.55 -10.49
N GLU A 123 17.13 -21.62 -10.91
CA GLU A 123 17.12 -22.91 -10.22
C GLU A 123 15.70 -23.46 -9.92
N GLY A 124 14.76 -23.20 -10.84
CA GLY A 124 13.36 -23.59 -10.70
C GLY A 124 12.51 -22.64 -9.84
N GLN A 125 13.11 -21.68 -9.14
CA GLN A 125 12.39 -20.66 -8.39
C GLN A 125 12.04 -19.48 -9.28
N GLU A 126 10.94 -18.79 -8.96
CA GLU A 126 10.56 -17.56 -9.65
C GLU A 126 10.80 -16.36 -8.75
N LEU A 127 11.52 -15.37 -9.29
CA LEU A 127 11.78 -14.09 -8.65
C LEU A 127 11.01 -13.01 -9.40
N LEU A 128 10.13 -12.33 -8.67
CA LEU A 128 9.32 -11.22 -9.18
C LEU A 128 9.80 -9.92 -8.54
N TYR A 129 10.11 -8.93 -9.37
CA TYR A 129 10.57 -7.62 -8.93
C TYR A 129 9.46 -6.60 -9.15
N HIS A 130 9.10 -5.86 -8.10
CA HIS A 130 8.04 -4.85 -8.20
C HIS A 130 8.46 -3.49 -7.67
N SER A 131 7.95 -2.44 -8.31
CA SER A 131 8.03 -1.06 -7.83
C SER A 131 6.67 -0.57 -7.36
N ILE A 132 6.67 0.13 -6.25
CA ILE A 132 5.49 0.76 -5.65
C ILE A 132 5.84 2.22 -5.41
N LYS A 133 5.01 3.13 -5.90
CA LYS A 133 5.15 4.56 -5.63
C LYS A 133 4.00 5.00 -4.75
N TYR A 134 4.30 5.75 -3.69
CA TYR A 134 3.27 6.39 -2.89
C TYR A 134 2.85 7.74 -3.46
N THR A 135 1.68 8.23 -3.08
CA THR A 135 1.18 9.56 -3.46
C THR A 135 2.10 10.71 -3.03
N ASN A 136 2.95 10.50 -2.02
CA ASN A 136 3.99 11.44 -1.58
C ASN A 136 5.35 11.25 -2.31
N ASN A 137 5.37 10.51 -3.43
CA ASN A 137 6.53 10.20 -4.27
C ASN A 137 7.62 9.32 -3.66
N ILE A 138 7.40 8.75 -2.47
CA ILE A 138 8.30 7.75 -1.91
C ILE A 138 8.12 6.44 -2.67
N PHE A 139 9.23 5.79 -3.02
CA PHE A 139 9.23 4.47 -3.62
C PHE A 139 9.54 3.38 -2.60
N VAL A 140 8.86 2.24 -2.77
CA VAL A 140 9.17 0.96 -2.16
C VAL A 140 9.46 -0.04 -3.28
N LEU A 141 10.58 -0.75 -3.15
CA LEU A 141 10.98 -1.82 -4.04
C LEU A 141 10.71 -3.15 -3.36
N SER A 142 10.28 -4.16 -4.12
CA SER A 142 10.11 -5.51 -3.62
C SER A 142 10.77 -6.55 -4.52
N GLU A 143 11.32 -7.59 -3.90
CA GLU A 143 11.59 -8.88 -4.53
C GLU A 143 10.70 -9.93 -3.86
N LEU A 144 9.88 -10.63 -4.65
CA LEU A 144 9.03 -11.71 -4.19
C LEU A 144 9.53 -13.02 -4.79
N LYS A 145 9.98 -13.91 -3.93
CA LYS A 145 10.51 -15.22 -4.29
C LYS A 145 9.47 -16.30 -4.06
N ILE A 146 9.16 -17.03 -5.13
CA ILE A 146 8.24 -18.16 -5.13
C ILE A 146 9.06 -19.45 -5.05
N HIS A 147 8.80 -20.25 -4.01
CA HIS A 147 9.46 -21.52 -3.77
C HIS A 147 8.67 -22.66 -4.41
N GLN A 148 9.34 -23.55 -5.15
CA GLN A 148 8.67 -24.71 -5.74
C GLN A 148 8.08 -25.62 -4.66
N GLY A 149 6.83 -26.07 -4.86
CA GLY A 149 6.16 -27.01 -3.96
C GLY A 149 5.83 -26.45 -2.57
N SER A 150 5.91 -25.12 -2.38
CA SER A 150 5.59 -24.44 -1.13
C SER A 150 4.62 -23.30 -1.37
N THR A 151 3.68 -23.10 -0.44
CA THR A 151 2.82 -21.92 -0.41
C THR A 151 3.51 -20.70 0.20
N ALA A 152 4.63 -20.91 0.89
CA ALA A 152 5.40 -19.81 1.46
C ALA A 152 6.10 -19.02 0.35
N LEU A 153 6.02 -17.70 0.43
CA LEU A 153 6.75 -16.77 -0.42
C LEU A 153 7.70 -15.95 0.45
N THR A 154 8.90 -15.68 -0.05
CA THR A 154 9.82 -14.76 0.62
C THR A 154 9.68 -13.38 -0.01
N LEU A 155 9.26 -12.40 0.77
CA LEU A 155 9.10 -11.00 0.36
C LEU A 155 10.23 -10.16 0.96
N SER A 156 11.13 -9.66 0.11
CA SER A 156 12.14 -8.67 0.48
C SER A 156 11.67 -7.28 0.07
N LEU A 157 11.81 -6.30 0.97
CA LEU A 157 11.37 -4.91 0.79
C LEU A 157 12.51 -3.94 1.04
N LYS A 158 12.64 -2.94 0.16
CA LYS A 158 13.61 -1.84 0.30
C LYS A 158 12.96 -0.49 0.05
N SER A 159 13.41 0.52 0.78
CA SER A 159 13.12 1.92 0.49
C SER A 159 14.26 2.81 0.97
N ARG A 160 14.49 3.94 0.30
CA ARG A 160 15.35 5.02 0.84
C ARG A 160 14.77 5.61 2.13
N HIS A 161 13.47 5.45 2.38
CA HIS A 161 12.80 5.88 3.60
C HIS A 161 12.25 4.65 4.34
N VAL A 162 13.05 4.06 5.24
CA VAL A 162 12.73 2.78 5.92
C VAL A 162 11.31 2.72 6.52
N PRO A 163 10.76 3.76 7.18
CA PRO A 163 9.37 3.68 7.67
C PRO A 163 8.31 3.43 6.59
N ALA A 164 8.63 3.66 5.31
CA ALA A 164 7.73 3.42 4.18
C ALA A 164 7.43 1.93 3.95
N VAL A 165 8.27 1.01 4.43
CA VAL A 165 8.02 -0.44 4.29
C VAL A 165 7.17 -1.02 5.41
N ALA A 166 6.84 -0.22 6.44
CA ALA A 166 6.03 -0.67 7.57
C ALA A 166 4.67 -1.21 7.11
N ASN A 167 4.32 -2.40 7.59
CA ASN A 167 3.07 -3.13 7.28
C ASN A 167 2.86 -3.47 5.79
N MET A 168 3.86 -3.28 4.92
CA MET A 168 3.77 -3.61 3.50
C MET A 168 3.61 -5.13 3.28
N ASN A 169 4.21 -5.95 4.13
CA ASN A 169 4.00 -7.41 4.12
C ASN A 169 2.52 -7.79 4.31
N GLU A 170 1.80 -7.08 5.19
CA GLU A 170 0.36 -7.29 5.40
C GLU A 170 -0.46 -6.88 4.18
N MET A 171 -0.04 -5.82 3.47
CA MET A 171 -0.70 -5.40 2.22
C MET A 171 -0.51 -6.44 1.11
N PHE A 172 0.71 -6.98 0.95
CA PHE A 172 0.96 -8.09 0.04
C PHE A 172 0.11 -9.31 0.43
N GLN A 173 0.07 -9.69 1.71
CA GLN A 173 -0.76 -10.79 2.19
C GLN A 173 -2.24 -10.56 1.88
N LEU A 174 -2.75 -9.34 2.11
CA LEU A 174 -4.15 -8.98 1.85
C LEU A 174 -4.50 -9.09 0.36
N ILE A 175 -3.64 -8.56 -0.53
CA ILE A 175 -3.86 -8.64 -1.99
C ILE A 175 -3.86 -10.10 -2.46
N LEU A 176 -2.92 -10.93 -1.97
CA LEU A 176 -2.81 -12.32 -2.45
C LEU A 176 -3.89 -13.24 -1.86
N SER A 177 -4.47 -12.86 -0.71
CA SER A 177 -5.50 -13.67 -0.04
C SER A 177 -6.92 -13.40 -0.54
N ASN A 178 -7.17 -12.29 -1.24
CA ASN A 178 -8.46 -11.93 -1.83
C ASN A 178 -8.36 -11.97 -3.35
#